data_AF-A0A2V0NWW4-F1
#
_entry.id   AF-A0A2V0NWW4-F1
#
_cell.length_a   1.000
_cell.length_b   1.000
_cell.length_c   1.000
_cell.angle_alpha   90.00
_cell.angle_beta   90.00
_cell.angle_gamma   90.00
#
_symmetry.space_group_name_H-M   'P 1'
#
loop_
_entity.id
_entity.type
_entity.pdbx_description
1 polymer ?
#
loop_
_entity_poly.entity_id
_entity_poly.type
_entity_poly.pdbx_seq_one_letter_code
_entity_poly.pdbx_strand_id
1 'polypeptide(L)'
;MALTRQQSHSGLLRSTAQRPRPCAPAPPQHPRAPAPARRAGPARALPRLADLLPQLPWALPGGRSTKGKPNPVAAERDELLELLLAGGGGGGAAASEARERASSLVDALAAAELPFNERLLGGGPWVVVYTRGSPQLWRSAWATGKVVSGRQNEASQEFNPDGRTALNKVEFFGGGLYVTAAGTYEPLDPSGGAGPQAVRADIERGALHAFGLDIPLPIRGSGRFEVLYLDDALRVFRSGNAVTVQMKRSELQQRLLSTAG
;
A
#
# COMPACT_ATOMS: atom_id res chain seq x y z
N MET A 1 -11.39 -48.29 -55.77
CA MET A 1 -10.90 -46.92 -56.10
C MET A 1 -12.05 -46.10 -56.65
N ALA A 2 -11.98 -44.77 -56.50
CA ALA A 2 -12.75 -43.75 -57.24
C ALA A 2 -14.28 -43.94 -57.42
N LEU A 3 -15.05 -43.38 -56.48
CA LEU A 3 -16.45 -42.97 -56.69
C LEU A 3 -16.74 -41.65 -55.96
N THR A 4 -17.78 -40.89 -56.31
CA THR A 4 -17.79 -39.94 -57.45
C THR A 4 -19.08 -39.10 -57.39
N ARG A 5 -18.95 -37.77 -57.52
CA ARG A 5 -20.02 -36.74 -57.44
C ARG A 5 -20.66 -36.58 -56.04
N GLN A 6 -20.95 -35.38 -55.51
CA GLN A 6 -21.50 -34.13 -56.08
C GLN A 6 -23.01 -34.18 -56.32
N GLN A 7 -23.78 -33.63 -55.38
CA GLN A 7 -25.10 -33.07 -55.62
C GLN A 7 -25.21 -31.70 -54.94
N SER A 8 -26.07 -30.84 -55.49
CA SER A 8 -26.34 -29.48 -55.01
C SER A 8 -27.85 -29.25 -55.02
N HIS A 9 -28.38 -28.63 -53.97
CA HIS A 9 -29.80 -28.34 -53.86
C HIS A 9 -30.05 -26.90 -53.41
N SER A 10 -30.41 -26.06 -54.38
CA SER A 10 -31.03 -24.76 -54.15
C SER A 10 -32.49 -24.94 -53.71
N GLY A 11 -32.87 -24.40 -52.55
CA GLY A 11 -34.24 -24.45 -52.03
C GLY A 11 -34.88 -23.06 -51.95
N LEU A 12 -35.59 -22.62 -53.01
CA LEU A 12 -36.45 -21.43 -52.95
C LEU A 12 -37.87 -21.81 -52.49
N LEU A 13 -38.28 -21.37 -51.30
CA LEU A 13 -39.68 -21.46 -50.85
C LEU A 13 -40.26 -20.10 -50.42
N ARG A 14 -40.78 -19.42 -51.45
CA ARG A 14 -41.91 -18.46 -51.48
C ARG A 14 -42.44 -17.93 -50.13
N SER A 15 -42.28 -16.61 -49.95
CA SER A 15 -43.00 -15.81 -48.96
C SER A 15 -44.53 -15.89 -49.15
N THR A 16 -45.27 -16.01 -48.04
CA THR A 16 -46.74 -15.94 -48.00
C THR A 16 -47.20 -14.69 -47.26
N ALA A 17 -47.71 -13.71 -48.00
CA ALA A 17 -48.19 -12.45 -47.43
C ALA A 17 -49.51 -12.64 -46.65
N GLN A 18 -49.45 -12.65 -45.32
CA GLN A 18 -50.65 -12.60 -44.48
C GLN A 18 -51.29 -11.21 -44.50
N ARG A 19 -52.60 -11.16 -44.75
CA ARG A 19 -53.38 -9.91 -44.69
C ARG A 19 -53.53 -9.43 -43.23
N PRO A 20 -53.47 -8.11 -42.97
CA PRO A 20 -53.71 -7.58 -41.63
C PRO A 20 -55.16 -7.85 -41.18
N ARG A 21 -55.34 -8.18 -39.90
CA ARG A 21 -56.66 -8.24 -39.25
C ARG A 21 -57.09 -6.83 -38.83
N PRO A 22 -58.39 -6.48 -38.88
CA PRO A 22 -58.87 -5.20 -38.35
C PRO A 22 -58.61 -5.10 -36.84
N CYS A 23 -58.19 -3.93 -36.37
CA CYS A 23 -57.93 -3.68 -34.96
C CYS A 23 -59.25 -3.65 -34.16
N ALA A 24 -59.27 -4.34 -33.02
CA ALA A 24 -60.27 -4.07 -31.99
C ALA A 24 -60.01 -2.68 -31.36
N PRO A 25 -61.05 -1.94 -30.93
CA PRO A 25 -60.87 -0.68 -30.22
C PRO A 25 -60.12 -0.90 -28.91
N ALA A 26 -59.18 0.01 -28.59
CA ALA A 26 -58.40 -0.08 -27.36
C ALA A 26 -59.28 0.20 -26.12
N PRO A 27 -59.10 -0.53 -25.00
CA PRO A 27 -59.78 -0.22 -23.75
C PRO A 27 -59.32 1.14 -23.20
N PRO A 28 -60.17 1.87 -22.45
CA PRO A 28 -59.83 3.17 -21.90
C PRO A 28 -58.64 3.05 -20.94
N GLN A 29 -57.58 3.83 -21.19
CA GLN A 29 -56.40 3.83 -20.33
C GLN A 29 -56.65 4.70 -19.10
N HIS A 30 -56.83 4.06 -17.94
CA HIS A 30 -56.73 4.75 -16.66
C HIS A 30 -55.31 5.31 -16.49
N PRO A 31 -55.14 6.53 -15.93
CA PRO A 31 -53.82 7.12 -15.72
C PRO A 31 -53.01 6.25 -14.75
N ARG A 32 -51.88 5.70 -15.24
CA ARG A 32 -50.92 5.00 -14.38
C ARG A 32 -50.36 6.00 -13.36
N ALA A 33 -50.49 5.66 -12.07
CA ALA A 33 -49.77 6.36 -11.02
C ALA A 33 -48.25 6.34 -11.31
N PRO A 34 -47.52 7.43 -11.05
CA PRO A 34 -46.08 7.48 -11.27
C PRO A 34 -45.38 6.42 -10.43
N ALA A 35 -44.45 5.67 -11.05
CA ALA A 35 -43.68 4.66 -10.34
C ALA A 35 -42.89 5.32 -9.19
N PRO A 36 -42.83 4.70 -7.99
CA PRO A 36 -42.10 5.27 -6.87
C PRO A 36 -40.64 5.45 -7.26
N ALA A 37 -40.14 6.67 -7.15
CA ALA A 37 -38.75 6.99 -7.51
C ALA A 37 -37.81 6.07 -6.72
N ARG A 38 -36.99 5.29 -7.44
CA ARG A 38 -35.93 4.48 -6.83
C ARG A 38 -35.03 5.41 -6.01
N ARG A 39 -35.17 5.38 -4.69
CA ARG A 39 -34.23 6.05 -3.78
C ARG A 39 -32.85 5.51 -4.12
N ALA A 40 -31.99 6.38 -4.65
CA ALA A 40 -30.57 6.08 -4.73
C ALA A 40 -30.11 5.76 -3.29
N GLY A 41 -29.57 4.56 -3.08
CA GLY A 41 -28.95 4.23 -1.81
C GLY A 41 -27.84 5.25 -1.51
N PRO A 42 -27.58 5.58 -0.23
CA PRO A 42 -26.57 6.57 0.12
C PRO A 42 -25.24 6.16 -0.52
N ALA A 43 -24.77 6.97 -1.48
CA ALA A 43 -23.48 6.75 -2.09
C ALA A 43 -22.44 6.78 -0.97
N ARG A 44 -21.78 5.64 -0.73
CA ARG A 44 -20.68 5.56 0.24
C ARG A 44 -19.62 6.55 -0.22
N ALA A 45 -19.54 7.70 0.45
CA ALA A 45 -18.52 8.68 0.21
C ALA A 45 -17.16 7.99 0.43
N LEU A 46 -16.38 7.86 -0.65
CA LEU A 46 -14.99 7.47 -0.51
C LEU A 46 -14.30 8.56 0.32
N PRO A 47 -13.50 8.21 1.34
CA PRO A 47 -12.69 9.19 2.07
C PRO A 47 -11.84 9.97 1.07
N ARG A 48 -11.67 11.28 1.26
CA ARG A 48 -10.90 12.06 0.28
C ARG A 48 -9.45 11.58 0.34
N LEU A 49 -8.81 11.46 -0.82
CA LEU A 49 -7.42 10.99 -0.90
C LEU A 49 -6.47 11.79 0.00
N ALA A 50 -6.73 13.09 0.19
CA ALA A 50 -5.99 13.94 1.12
C ALA A 50 -6.06 13.46 2.59
N ASP A 51 -7.20 12.92 3.03
CA ASP A 51 -7.43 12.48 4.42
C ASP A 51 -6.64 11.19 4.76
N LEU A 52 -6.22 10.43 3.74
CA LEU A 52 -5.55 9.12 3.89
C LEU A 52 -4.06 9.22 4.24
N LEU A 53 -3.46 10.40 4.06
CA LEU A 53 -2.03 10.59 3.90
C LEU A 53 -1.24 11.15 5.11
N PRO A 54 -1.81 11.96 6.05
CA PRO A 54 -1.02 12.58 7.12
C PRO A 54 -0.60 11.61 8.25
N GLN A 55 -0.66 10.29 8.02
CA GLN A 55 -0.30 9.24 8.98
C GLN A 55 0.88 8.37 8.55
N LEU A 56 1.36 8.52 7.31
CA LEU A 56 2.36 7.62 6.72
C LEU A 56 3.74 7.77 7.39
N PRO A 57 4.30 6.71 8.00
CA PRO A 57 5.68 6.69 8.49
C PRO A 57 6.63 6.36 7.33
N TRP A 58 7.82 6.96 7.30
CA TRP A 58 8.45 7.23 6.01
C TRP A 58 9.97 6.83 5.96
N ALA A 59 10.37 6.06 4.91
CA ALA A 59 11.62 5.32 4.51
C ALA A 59 13.00 6.01 4.22
N LEU A 60 13.71 5.92 3.03
CA LEU A 60 15.13 6.46 2.84
C LEU A 60 15.96 6.34 1.50
N PRO A 61 17.07 7.09 1.17
CA PRO A 61 18.54 6.66 1.07
C PRO A 61 19.64 7.62 1.67
N GLY A 62 20.93 7.29 1.99
CA GLY A 62 21.87 6.12 1.90
C GLY A 62 23.13 6.24 2.87
N GLY A 63 23.94 5.19 3.13
CA GLY A 63 25.17 5.23 4.02
C GLY A 63 26.05 3.94 4.08
N ARG A 64 27.32 4.00 4.56
CA ARG A 64 28.26 2.84 4.69
C ARG A 64 28.47 2.37 6.14
N SER A 65 28.35 1.05 6.37
CA SER A 65 28.52 0.41 7.68
C SER A 65 29.98 0.42 8.19
N THR A 66 30.18 0.83 9.45
CA THR A 66 31.46 0.77 10.17
C THR A 66 31.58 -0.52 10.98
N LYS A 67 32.79 -1.04 11.22
CA LYS A 67 33.04 -2.20 12.11
C LYS A 67 32.70 -1.87 13.58
N GLY A 68 31.42 -1.94 13.94
CA GLY A 68 30.92 -1.71 15.29
C GLY A 68 31.02 -2.93 16.21
N LYS A 69 30.60 -2.75 17.46
CA LYS A 69 30.25 -3.87 18.36
C LYS A 69 29.11 -4.68 17.73
N PRO A 70 29.00 -6.00 17.97
CA PRO A 70 27.85 -6.78 17.52
C PRO A 70 26.55 -6.17 18.06
N ASN A 71 25.54 -6.06 17.22
CA ASN A 71 24.21 -5.59 17.59
C ASN A 71 23.59 -6.60 18.57
N PRO A 72 23.21 -6.19 19.80
CA PRO A 72 22.74 -7.13 20.83
C PRO A 72 21.41 -7.80 20.49
N VAL A 73 20.62 -7.23 19.57
CA VAL A 73 19.33 -7.79 19.10
C VAL A 73 19.37 -8.25 17.64
N ALA A 74 20.55 -8.67 17.17
CA ALA A 74 20.74 -9.16 15.81
C ALA A 74 19.90 -10.40 15.49
N ALA A 75 19.72 -11.31 16.46
CA ALA A 75 18.95 -12.54 16.28
C ALA A 75 17.45 -12.24 16.12
N GLU A 76 16.91 -11.38 16.98
CA GLU A 76 15.52 -10.91 16.94
C GLU A 76 15.22 -10.15 15.65
N ARG A 77 16.21 -9.40 15.16
CA ARG A 77 16.15 -8.69 13.88
C ARG A 77 16.09 -9.67 12.70
N ASP A 78 16.92 -10.71 12.67
CA ASP A 78 16.90 -11.69 11.58
C ASP A 78 15.65 -12.59 11.62
N GLU A 79 15.21 -13.05 12.80
CA GLU A 79 13.95 -13.79 12.94
C GLU A 79 12.74 -12.96 12.48
N LEU A 80 12.73 -11.66 12.79
CA LEU A 80 11.68 -10.75 12.30
C LEU A 80 11.72 -10.61 10.78
N LEU A 81 12.91 -10.53 10.16
CA LEU A 81 13.03 -10.49 8.70
C LEU A 81 12.48 -11.77 8.06
N GLU A 82 12.81 -12.95 8.60
CA GLU A 82 12.35 -14.24 8.09
C GLU A 82 10.81 -14.39 8.20
N LEU A 83 10.23 -14.06 9.36
CA LEU A 83 8.77 -14.11 9.56
C LEU A 83 8.00 -13.16 8.63
N LEU A 84 8.54 -11.96 8.38
CA LEU A 84 7.91 -10.98 7.48
C LEU A 84 8.03 -11.35 6.00
N LEU A 85 9.05 -12.13 5.62
CA LEU A 85 9.18 -12.68 4.26
C LEU A 85 8.25 -13.89 4.06
N ALA A 86 8.14 -14.78 5.05
CA ALA A 86 7.28 -15.96 5.00
C ALA A 86 5.77 -15.64 5.05
N GLY A 87 5.37 -14.58 5.76
CA GLY A 87 3.96 -14.26 6.07
C GLY A 87 3.05 -13.84 4.90
N GLY A 88 3.49 -13.86 3.65
CA GLY A 88 2.81 -13.21 2.51
C GLY A 88 1.49 -13.82 2.02
N GLY A 89 1.15 -15.06 2.45
CA GLY A 89 0.03 -15.84 1.88
C GLY A 89 -0.86 -16.63 2.85
N GLY A 90 -0.49 -16.74 4.14
CA GLY A 90 -1.21 -17.58 5.10
C GLY A 90 -2.44 -16.91 5.75
N GLY A 91 -3.49 -17.69 5.98
CA GLY A 91 -4.57 -17.38 6.91
C GLY A 91 -4.78 -18.53 7.90
N GLY A 92 -5.39 -18.26 9.05
CA GLY A 92 -5.59 -19.25 10.13
C GLY A 92 -4.57 -19.13 11.27
N ALA A 93 -4.50 -20.15 12.14
CA ALA A 93 -3.78 -20.11 13.42
C ALA A 93 -2.29 -19.72 13.29
N ALA A 94 -1.54 -20.42 12.44
CA ALA A 94 -0.12 -20.13 12.19
C ALA A 94 0.16 -18.70 11.72
N ALA A 95 -0.81 -18.04 11.04
CA ALA A 95 -0.69 -16.64 10.63
C ALA A 95 -1.00 -15.65 11.77
N SER A 96 -1.71 -16.07 12.82
CA SER A 96 -1.83 -15.33 14.08
C SER A 96 -0.55 -15.48 14.90
N GLU A 97 -0.09 -16.72 15.10
CA GLU A 97 1.13 -17.06 15.84
C GLU A 97 2.36 -16.32 15.28
N ALA A 98 2.57 -16.36 13.96
CA ALA A 98 3.66 -15.64 13.31
C ALA A 98 3.54 -14.10 13.47
N ARG A 99 2.31 -13.56 13.51
CA ARG A 99 2.04 -12.12 13.70
C ARG A 99 2.23 -11.68 15.15
N GLU A 100 1.92 -12.55 16.10
CA GLU A 100 2.14 -12.36 17.54
C GLU A 100 3.64 -12.44 17.85
N ARG A 101 4.37 -13.42 17.27
CA ARG A 101 5.83 -13.49 17.36
C ARG A 101 6.50 -12.27 16.74
N ALA A 102 6.10 -11.86 15.53
CA ALA A 102 6.57 -10.62 14.92
C ALA A 102 6.26 -9.36 15.76
N SER A 103 5.13 -9.33 16.48
CA SER A 103 4.84 -8.26 17.45
C SER A 103 5.85 -8.24 18.60
N SER A 104 6.10 -9.41 19.22
CA SER A 104 7.04 -9.57 20.33
C SER A 104 8.49 -9.21 19.93
N LEU A 105 8.91 -9.57 18.71
CA LEU A 105 10.23 -9.19 18.18
C LEU A 105 10.33 -7.68 17.96
N VAL A 106 9.27 -7.03 17.46
CA VAL A 106 9.22 -5.56 17.33
C VAL A 106 9.29 -4.86 18.69
N ASP A 107 8.74 -5.44 19.76
CA ASP A 107 8.93 -4.95 21.13
C ASP A 107 10.38 -5.11 21.61
N ALA A 108 11.02 -6.26 21.36
CA ALA A 108 12.42 -6.49 21.72
C ALA A 108 13.38 -5.53 21.01
N LEU A 109 13.19 -5.28 19.71
CA LEU A 109 13.96 -4.30 18.94
C LEU A 109 13.77 -2.88 19.46
N ALA A 110 12.55 -2.52 19.88
CA ALA A 110 12.26 -1.20 20.44
C ALA A 110 12.83 -0.99 21.85
N ALA A 111 12.90 -2.05 22.66
CA ALA A 111 13.46 -2.02 24.01
C ALA A 111 15.01 -2.07 24.04
N ALA A 112 15.66 -2.22 22.89
CA ALA A 112 17.13 -2.26 22.78
C ALA A 112 17.80 -0.88 22.88
N GLU A 113 17.03 0.21 22.77
CA GLU A 113 17.47 1.62 22.93
C GLU A 113 18.78 1.98 22.19
N LEU A 114 19.02 1.35 21.03
CA LEU A 114 20.28 1.47 20.30
C LEU A 114 20.61 2.93 19.93
N PRO A 115 21.91 3.31 19.87
CA PRO A 115 22.33 4.66 19.50
C PRO A 115 21.75 5.11 18.16
N PHE A 116 21.08 6.26 18.15
CA PHE A 116 20.50 6.81 16.94
C PHE A 116 21.59 7.29 15.97
N ASN A 117 21.54 6.82 14.73
CA ASN A 117 22.46 7.24 13.68
C ASN A 117 21.67 7.79 12.49
N GLU A 118 21.69 9.12 12.33
CA GLU A 118 21.01 9.80 11.21
C GLU A 118 21.54 9.35 9.82
N ARG A 119 22.71 8.70 9.74
CA ARG A 119 23.26 8.11 8.51
C ARG A 119 22.80 6.68 8.21
N LEU A 120 22.27 5.95 9.20
CA LEU A 120 21.45 4.73 8.99
C LEU A 120 19.97 5.09 8.82
N LEU A 121 19.62 6.27 9.34
CA LEU A 121 18.53 7.09 8.81
C LEU A 121 18.88 7.63 7.40
N GLY A 122 19.90 7.02 6.72
CA GLY A 122 20.31 6.89 5.30
C GLY A 122 20.23 5.41 4.75
N GLY A 123 19.47 5.03 3.69
CA GLY A 123 19.48 3.66 3.14
C GLY A 123 18.85 3.15 1.78
N GLY A 124 17.67 3.56 1.29
CA GLY A 124 16.80 2.74 0.38
C GLY A 124 16.37 3.31 -1.00
N PRO A 125 15.05 3.43 -1.37
CA PRO A 125 13.81 3.45 -0.57
C PRO A 125 13.54 2.19 0.26
N TRP A 126 12.70 2.30 1.29
CA TRP A 126 12.31 1.22 2.18
C TRP A 126 10.79 1.05 2.15
N VAL A 127 10.34 -0.18 2.30
CA VAL A 127 8.95 -0.60 2.12
C VAL A 127 8.34 -0.89 3.49
N VAL A 128 7.09 -0.48 3.71
CA VAL A 128 6.33 -0.89 4.90
C VAL A 128 6.04 -2.39 4.81
N VAL A 129 6.66 -3.16 5.70
CA VAL A 129 6.53 -4.63 5.76
C VAL A 129 5.65 -5.10 6.92
N TYR A 130 5.50 -4.29 7.98
CA TYR A 130 4.62 -4.60 9.11
C TYR A 130 4.06 -3.33 9.74
N THR A 131 2.80 -3.39 10.22
CA THR A 131 2.18 -2.33 11.03
C THR A 131 1.24 -2.93 12.07
N ARG A 132 1.30 -2.44 13.31
CA ARG A 132 0.34 -2.72 14.40
C ARG A 132 -0.18 -1.42 15.02
N GLY A 133 -1.20 -1.54 15.88
CA GLY A 133 -1.95 -0.40 16.40
C GLY A 133 -3.16 -0.04 15.54
N SER A 134 -3.75 1.14 15.78
CA SER A 134 -4.96 1.62 15.13
C SER A 134 -4.87 1.59 13.59
N PRO A 135 -5.96 1.28 12.87
CA PRO A 135 -5.93 1.14 11.42
C PRO A 135 -5.67 2.48 10.74
N GLN A 136 -4.43 2.69 10.29
CA GLN A 136 -4.11 3.82 9.43
C GLN A 136 -4.89 3.70 8.11
N LEU A 137 -5.50 4.81 7.68
CA LEU A 137 -6.58 4.79 6.68
C LEU A 137 -6.17 4.17 5.33
N TRP A 138 -4.89 4.25 4.96
CA TRP A 138 -4.32 3.65 3.75
C TRP A 138 -4.39 2.10 3.73
N ARG A 139 -4.43 1.40 4.88
CA ARG A 139 -4.65 -0.06 4.92
C ARG A 139 -5.94 -0.48 4.22
N SER A 140 -6.98 0.34 4.31
CA SER A 140 -8.27 0.15 3.64
C SER A 140 -8.10 0.03 2.11
N ALA A 141 -7.22 0.86 1.53
CA ALA A 141 -6.92 0.85 0.10
C ALA A 141 -5.87 -0.22 -0.28
N TRP A 142 -4.97 -0.59 0.65
CA TRP A 142 -3.99 -1.66 0.43
C TRP A 142 -4.68 -3.00 0.14
N ALA A 143 -5.65 -3.38 0.96
CA ALA A 143 -6.38 -4.65 0.83
C ALA A 143 -7.11 -4.77 -0.52
N THR A 144 -7.67 -3.68 -1.06
CA THR A 144 -8.40 -3.69 -2.33
C THR A 144 -7.48 -3.90 -3.54
N GLY A 145 -6.26 -3.36 -3.53
CA GLY A 145 -5.35 -3.42 -4.68
C GLY A 145 -4.91 -4.84 -5.09
N LYS A 146 -4.67 -5.72 -4.10
CA LYS A 146 -4.25 -7.12 -4.30
C LYS A 146 -5.30 -7.93 -5.06
N VAL A 147 -6.60 -7.60 -4.89
CA VAL A 147 -7.73 -8.29 -5.53
C VAL A 147 -7.90 -7.90 -6.99
N VAL A 148 -7.64 -6.63 -7.34
CA VAL A 148 -7.98 -6.07 -8.66
C VAL A 148 -6.84 -6.19 -9.69
N SER A 149 -5.57 -6.15 -9.24
CA SER A 149 -4.43 -5.98 -10.15
C SER A 149 -3.41 -7.11 -10.16
N GLY A 150 -3.50 -8.09 -9.23
CA GLY A 150 -2.49 -9.13 -9.03
C GLY A 150 -1.14 -8.62 -8.47
N ARG A 151 -0.81 -7.34 -8.69
CA ARG A 151 0.30 -6.63 -8.07
C ARG A 151 -0.08 -6.14 -6.68
N GLN A 152 0.91 -6.03 -5.81
CA GLN A 152 0.74 -5.46 -4.49
C GLN A 152 0.83 -3.94 -4.58
N ASN A 153 -0.09 -3.23 -3.95
CA ASN A 153 0.11 -1.82 -3.60
C ASN A 153 1.26 -1.72 -2.59
N GLU A 154 1.96 -0.59 -2.54
CA GLU A 154 3.15 -0.42 -1.70
C GLU A 154 3.12 0.94 -0.99
N ALA A 155 3.63 1.01 0.24
CA ALA A 155 3.93 2.27 0.93
C ALA A 155 5.44 2.34 1.22
N SER A 156 6.07 3.44 0.80
CA SER A 156 7.50 3.69 0.93
C SER A 156 7.80 5.20 0.98
N GLN A 157 9.08 5.56 1.08
CA GLN A 157 9.61 6.94 1.06
C GLN A 157 11.14 6.96 0.87
N GLU A 158 11.63 8.17 0.67
CA GLU A 158 13.00 8.64 0.65
C GLU A 158 13.22 9.88 1.59
N PHE A 159 13.91 9.69 2.74
CA PHE A 159 14.60 10.73 3.52
C PHE A 159 15.91 11.05 2.79
N ASN A 160 16.50 12.21 3.08
CA ASN A 160 17.89 12.49 2.76
C ASN A 160 18.57 13.14 3.97
N PRO A 161 19.51 12.46 4.68
CA PRO A 161 20.18 13.03 5.85
C PRO A 161 20.99 14.30 5.60
N ASP A 162 21.56 14.48 4.41
CA ASP A 162 22.37 15.69 4.10
C ASP A 162 21.50 16.92 3.83
N GLY A 163 20.27 16.73 3.34
CA GLY A 163 19.31 17.81 3.12
C GLY A 163 18.17 17.90 4.14
N ARG A 164 18.08 16.92 5.06
CA ARG A 164 16.92 16.62 5.93
C ARG A 164 15.56 16.63 5.21
N THR A 165 15.51 16.19 3.94
CA THR A 165 14.30 16.25 3.10
C THR A 165 13.44 14.98 3.14
N ALA A 166 12.26 15.07 2.51
CA ALA A 166 11.19 14.08 2.56
C ALA A 166 10.55 13.73 1.22
N LEU A 167 10.19 12.46 1.03
CA LEU A 167 9.30 12.01 -0.05
C LEU A 167 8.49 10.75 0.32
N ASN A 168 7.34 10.91 0.99
CA ASN A 168 6.31 9.86 1.06
C ASN A 168 5.90 9.38 -0.33
N LYS A 169 5.65 8.07 -0.49
CA LYS A 169 5.05 7.45 -1.67
C LYS A 169 4.07 6.35 -1.26
N VAL A 170 2.85 6.38 -1.79
CA VAL A 170 1.91 5.24 -1.74
C VAL A 170 1.46 4.90 -3.15
N GLU A 171 1.71 3.66 -3.55
CA GLU A 171 1.36 3.12 -4.85
C GLU A 171 0.01 2.40 -4.83
N PHE A 172 -0.74 2.57 -5.91
CA PHE A 172 -2.01 1.92 -6.19
C PHE A 172 -1.94 1.23 -7.55
N PHE A 173 -2.56 0.06 -7.68
CA PHE A 173 -2.64 -0.71 -8.94
C PHE A 173 -1.25 -1.04 -9.55
N GLY A 174 -0.25 -1.32 -8.70
CA GLY A 174 1.09 -1.71 -9.13
C GLY A 174 1.88 -0.60 -9.83
N GLY A 175 1.82 0.63 -9.30
CA GLY A 175 2.68 1.76 -9.70
C GLY A 175 2.12 2.67 -10.80
N GLY A 176 1.04 2.27 -11.50
CA GLY A 176 0.39 3.11 -12.53
C GLY A 176 -0.38 4.32 -11.98
N LEU A 177 -0.64 4.32 -10.68
CA LEU A 177 -1.23 5.41 -9.91
C LEU A 177 -0.50 5.50 -8.57
N TYR A 178 0.02 6.66 -8.18
CA TYR A 178 0.63 6.81 -6.86
C TYR A 178 0.50 8.23 -6.31
N VAL A 179 0.52 8.36 -4.99
CA VAL A 179 0.54 9.67 -4.32
C VAL A 179 1.88 9.88 -3.64
N THR A 180 2.43 11.09 -3.77
CA THR A 180 3.60 11.54 -3.03
C THR A 180 3.26 12.62 -2.01
N ALA A 181 4.07 12.74 -0.95
CA ALA A 181 4.04 13.90 -0.06
C ALA A 181 5.47 14.24 0.45
N ALA A 182 5.91 15.48 0.26
CA ALA A 182 7.30 15.91 0.39
C ALA A 182 7.45 17.20 1.23
N GLY A 183 8.66 17.43 1.73
CA GLY A 183 8.97 18.40 2.79
C GLY A 183 10.28 18.06 3.51
N THR A 184 10.31 18.19 4.83
CA THR A 184 11.52 18.05 5.69
C THR A 184 11.27 17.30 7.01
N TYR A 185 12.34 16.98 7.74
CA TYR A 185 12.30 16.53 9.14
C TYR A 185 13.39 17.18 10.01
N GLU A 186 13.24 17.02 11.33
CA GLU A 186 14.22 17.45 12.33
C GLU A 186 14.23 16.49 13.54
N PRO A 187 15.38 15.88 13.90
CA PRO A 187 15.54 15.18 15.17
C PRO A 187 15.41 16.17 16.34
N LEU A 188 14.49 15.89 17.27
CA LEU A 188 14.11 16.83 18.34
C LEU A 188 15.08 16.84 19.53
N ASP A 189 15.93 15.81 19.65
CA ASP A 189 17.12 15.83 20.48
C ASP A 189 18.30 15.28 19.65
N PRO A 190 19.14 16.12 19.04
CA PRO A 190 20.31 15.69 18.27
C PRO A 190 21.48 15.25 19.17
N SER A 191 21.32 15.27 20.50
CA SER A 191 22.33 14.92 21.50
C SER A 191 22.16 13.49 22.06
N GLY A 192 21.04 12.82 21.74
CA GLY A 192 20.65 11.53 22.29
C GLY A 192 21.59 10.38 21.90
N GLY A 193 22.39 9.89 22.85
CA GLY A 193 23.31 8.76 22.65
C GLY A 193 22.67 7.38 22.61
N ALA A 194 21.37 7.28 22.91
CA ALA A 194 20.55 6.07 22.95
C ALA A 194 19.11 6.42 22.52
N GLY A 195 18.37 5.47 21.95
CA GLY A 195 16.98 5.67 21.52
C GLY A 195 15.97 5.61 22.67
N PRO A 196 14.67 5.90 22.43
CA PRO A 196 14.08 6.27 21.13
C PRO A 196 14.35 7.71 20.69
N GLN A 197 14.64 7.92 19.41
CA GLN A 197 14.82 9.26 18.84
C GLN A 197 13.49 9.88 18.46
N ALA A 198 13.06 10.94 19.14
CA ALA A 198 11.94 11.76 18.69
C ALA A 198 12.32 12.60 17.45
N VAL A 199 11.44 12.64 16.45
CA VAL A 199 11.60 13.36 15.18
C VAL A 199 10.33 14.13 14.84
N ARG A 200 10.50 15.38 14.40
CA ARG A 200 9.46 16.22 13.79
C ARG A 200 9.48 16.06 12.27
N ALA A 201 8.30 16.07 11.66
CA ALA A 201 8.08 16.09 10.22
C ALA A 201 7.34 17.36 9.83
N ASP A 202 7.68 17.98 8.70
CA ASP A 202 6.91 19.07 8.10
C ASP A 202 6.71 18.81 6.60
N ILE A 203 5.45 18.59 6.20
CA ILE A 203 5.05 18.28 4.83
C ILE A 203 4.58 19.56 4.14
N GLU A 204 5.26 19.91 3.04
CA GLU A 204 5.11 21.16 2.30
C GLU A 204 4.21 21.04 1.06
N ARG A 205 4.16 19.83 0.48
CA ARG A 205 3.50 19.54 -0.80
C ARG A 205 3.16 18.05 -0.92
N GLY A 206 2.28 17.73 -1.84
CA GLY A 206 2.15 16.37 -2.37
C GLY A 206 1.43 16.38 -3.72
N ALA A 207 1.50 15.26 -4.43
CA ALA A 207 0.92 15.14 -5.77
C ALA A 207 0.33 13.74 -6.00
N LEU A 208 -0.75 13.68 -6.78
CA LEU A 208 -1.25 12.45 -7.37
C LEU A 208 -0.61 12.30 -8.76
N HIS A 209 0.17 11.25 -8.94
CA HIS A 209 0.79 10.87 -10.19
C HIS A 209 -0.12 9.82 -10.86
N ALA A 210 -0.75 10.19 -11.96
CA ALA A 210 -1.79 9.38 -12.62
C ALA A 210 -1.66 9.49 -14.14
N PHE A 211 -1.46 8.37 -14.84
CA PHE A 211 -1.46 8.31 -16.31
C PHE A 211 -0.47 9.29 -17.00
N GLY A 212 0.64 9.62 -16.33
CA GLY A 212 1.63 10.61 -16.80
C GLY A 212 1.31 12.06 -16.47
N LEU A 213 0.25 12.33 -15.69
CA LEU A 213 -0.10 13.64 -15.16
C LEU A 213 0.29 13.75 -13.68
N ASP A 214 0.93 14.85 -13.31
CA ASP A 214 1.23 15.23 -11.94
C ASP A 214 0.19 16.24 -11.45
N ILE A 215 -0.77 15.78 -10.65
CA ILE A 215 -1.87 16.59 -10.14
C ILE A 215 -1.51 17.05 -8.71
N PRO A 216 -1.26 18.36 -8.47
CA PRO A 216 -0.91 18.84 -7.13
C PRO A 216 -2.07 18.65 -6.16
N LEU A 217 -1.76 18.15 -4.96
CA LEU A 217 -2.72 17.92 -3.88
C LEU A 217 -2.45 18.88 -2.71
N PRO A 218 -3.50 19.30 -1.97
CA PRO A 218 -3.37 20.19 -0.81
C PRO A 218 -2.85 19.47 0.45
N ILE A 219 -1.86 18.59 0.29
CA ILE A 219 -1.25 17.83 1.38
C ILE A 219 -0.20 18.71 2.04
N ARG A 220 -0.51 19.20 3.24
CA ARG A 220 0.38 19.97 4.11
C ARG A 220 0.11 19.66 5.57
N GLY A 221 1.14 19.80 6.41
CA GLY A 221 1.00 19.69 7.86
C GLY A 221 2.28 19.22 8.54
N SER A 222 2.37 19.47 9.84
CA SER A 222 3.45 18.98 10.68
C SER A 222 3.02 17.73 11.46
N GLY A 223 3.98 16.86 11.75
CA GLY A 223 3.78 15.62 12.49
C GLY A 223 4.97 15.32 13.42
N ARG A 224 4.79 14.33 14.30
CA ARG A 224 5.86 13.78 15.13
C ARG A 224 5.79 12.26 15.12
N PHE A 225 6.96 11.63 15.13
CA PHE A 225 7.13 10.20 15.27
C PHE A 225 8.43 9.93 16.03
N GLU A 226 8.63 8.70 16.48
CA GLU A 226 9.86 8.26 17.15
C GLU A 226 10.50 7.12 16.37
N VAL A 227 11.83 7.13 16.28
CA VAL A 227 12.62 6.01 15.77
C VAL A 227 12.99 5.13 16.96
N LEU A 228 12.43 3.92 17.01
CA LEU A 228 12.66 2.97 18.10
C LEU A 228 13.88 2.07 17.84
N TYR A 229 14.08 1.70 16.58
CA TYR A 229 15.16 0.82 16.12
C TYR A 229 15.57 1.19 14.70
N LEU A 230 16.87 1.06 14.38
CA LEU A 230 17.44 1.47 13.10
C LEU A 230 18.79 0.76 12.85
N ASP A 231 18.86 -0.13 11.85
CA ASP A 231 20.13 -0.67 11.35
C ASP A 231 20.30 -0.47 9.83
N ASP A 232 21.20 -1.19 9.19
CA ASP A 232 21.45 -1.12 7.74
C ASP A 232 20.31 -1.73 6.87
N ALA A 233 19.34 -2.44 7.42
CA ALA A 233 18.35 -3.21 6.65
C ALA A 233 16.89 -3.07 7.16
N LEU A 234 16.69 -2.97 8.47
CA LEU A 234 15.40 -2.90 9.15
C LEU A 234 15.34 -1.75 10.17
N ARG A 235 14.15 -1.16 10.31
CA ARG A 235 13.92 -0.04 11.22
C ARG A 235 12.45 0.08 11.65
N VAL A 236 12.23 0.63 12.83
CA VAL A 236 10.94 0.63 13.53
C VAL A 236 10.58 2.04 13.98
N PHE A 237 9.35 2.47 13.67
CA PHE A 237 8.82 3.77 14.07
C PHE A 237 7.57 3.65 14.93
N ARG A 238 7.40 4.59 15.86
CA ARG A 238 6.15 4.84 16.61
C ARG A 238 5.54 6.18 16.19
N SER A 239 4.23 6.20 15.98
CA SER A 239 3.47 7.42 15.71
C SER A 239 2.15 7.33 16.46
N GLY A 240 2.09 7.95 17.64
CA GLY A 240 1.04 7.67 18.62
C GLY A 240 1.00 6.18 18.96
N ASN A 241 -0.18 5.57 18.89
CA ASN A 241 -0.39 4.15 19.20
C ASN A 241 -0.10 3.21 18.01
N ALA A 242 0.38 3.73 16.87
CA ALA A 242 0.77 2.92 15.71
C ALA A 242 2.27 2.64 15.72
N VAL A 243 2.67 1.39 15.45
CA VAL A 243 4.07 0.99 15.26
C VAL A 243 4.23 0.35 13.89
N THR A 244 5.22 0.80 13.12
CA THR A 244 5.49 0.35 11.75
C THR A 244 6.94 -0.06 11.57
N VAL A 245 7.16 -1.20 10.92
CA VAL A 245 8.47 -1.70 10.51
C VAL A 245 8.65 -1.46 9.02
N GLN A 246 9.82 -0.97 8.64
CA GLN A 246 10.22 -0.79 7.25
C GLN A 246 11.51 -1.56 6.95
N MET A 247 11.57 -2.15 5.76
CA MET A 247 12.72 -2.89 5.25
C MET A 247 13.23 -2.24 3.97
N LYS A 248 14.54 -2.03 3.87
CA LYS A 248 15.19 -1.42 2.69
C LYS A 248 14.86 -2.24 1.42
N ARG A 249 14.48 -1.58 0.32
CA ARG A 249 14.00 -2.24 -0.91
C ARG A 249 15.04 -3.20 -1.49
N SER A 250 16.32 -2.82 -1.47
CA SER A 250 17.42 -3.69 -1.93
C SER A 250 17.48 -4.99 -1.12
N GLU A 251 17.41 -4.91 0.20
CA GLU A 251 17.43 -6.06 1.11
C GLU A 251 16.20 -6.95 0.92
N LEU A 252 15.02 -6.34 0.79
CA LEU A 252 13.77 -7.03 0.50
C LEU A 252 13.84 -7.79 -0.83
N GLN A 253 14.34 -7.15 -1.89
CA GLN A 253 14.51 -7.77 -3.21
C GLN A 253 15.57 -8.87 -3.19
N GLN A 254 16.73 -8.64 -2.57
CA GLN A 254 17.81 -9.63 -2.46
C GLN A 254 17.36 -10.86 -1.68
N ARG A 255 16.66 -10.68 -0.54
CA ARG A 255 16.15 -11.79 0.26
C ARG A 255 15.05 -12.56 -0.48
N LEU A 256 14.09 -11.88 -1.11
CA LEU A 256 13.06 -12.54 -1.95
C LEU A 256 13.65 -13.35 -3.11
N LEU A 257 14.74 -12.89 -3.73
CA LEU A 257 15.47 -13.66 -4.75
C LEU A 257 16.15 -14.90 -4.14
N SER A 258 16.74 -14.78 -2.95
CA SER A 258 17.40 -15.90 -2.26
C SER A 258 16.46 -16.99 -1.74
N THR A 259 15.16 -16.70 -1.57
CA THR A 259 14.13 -17.69 -1.18
C THR A 259 13.46 -18.36 -2.39
N ALA A 260 13.82 -17.98 -3.62
CA ALA A 260 13.17 -18.43 -4.85
C ALA A 260 13.99 -19.43 -5.69
N GLY A 261 15.15 -19.88 -5.18
CA GLY A 261 16.04 -20.86 -5.81
C GLY A 261 16.46 -21.95 -4.85
#